data_AF-A0AA43BT76-F1
#
_entry.id   AF-A0AA43BT76-F1
#
_cell.length_a   1.000
_cell.length_b   1.000
_cell.length_c   1.000
_cell.angle_alpha   90.00
_cell.angle_beta   90.00
_cell.angle_gamma   90.00
#
_symmetry.space_group_name_H-M   'P 1'
#
loop_
_entity.id
_entity.type
_entity.pdbx_description
1 polymer ?
#
loop_
_entity_poly.entity_id
_entity_poly.type
_entity_poly.pdbx_seq_one_letter_code
_entity_poly.pdbx_strand_id
1 'polypeptide(L)'
;MIRGAVTLGTSILAVACAAAGGRMATSPTDHMAVALEALDRNELPTALDHLRAVVAAKPGGGLERQARLLAAAIALDPRNPARDPKLGAELAAGHRASAGEPWEAVLAQSLYALALDLGARPDSKVVQNATAPLPTLATRPLATRLRDLEATVAQLQEELKRIRETLKP
;
A
#
# COMPACT_ATOMS: atom_id res chain seq x y z
N MET A 1 -49.85 -28.92 52.67
CA MET A 1 -49.79 -28.86 51.19
C MET A 1 -48.33 -28.79 50.79
N ILE A 2 -47.84 -29.80 50.07
CA ILE A 2 -46.46 -29.96 49.58
C ILE A 2 -46.38 -29.36 48.16
N ARG A 3 -45.34 -28.56 47.90
CA ARG A 3 -44.71 -28.21 46.60
C ARG A 3 -43.66 -27.14 46.95
N GLY A 4 -42.34 -27.30 46.85
CA GLY A 4 -41.52 -28.12 45.98
C GLY A 4 -40.92 -27.23 44.89
N ALA A 5 -39.65 -26.84 45.03
CA ALA A 5 -38.72 -26.56 43.92
C ALA A 5 -37.30 -26.25 44.43
N VAL A 6 -36.38 -27.16 44.11
CA VAL A 6 -34.92 -27.05 44.20
C VAL A 6 -34.40 -26.49 42.89
N THR A 7 -33.45 -25.56 42.94
CA THR A 7 -32.52 -25.22 41.85
C THR A 7 -31.23 -24.71 42.50
N LEU A 8 -30.21 -25.55 42.74
CA LEU A 8 -29.13 -25.94 41.81
C LEU A 8 -28.55 -24.78 40.99
N GLY A 9 -27.53 -24.16 41.58
CA GLY A 9 -26.18 -24.00 41.01
C GLY A 9 -26.01 -23.45 39.60
N THR A 10 -25.27 -22.34 39.48
CA THR A 10 -24.16 -22.23 38.53
C THR A 10 -23.26 -21.05 38.90
N SER A 11 -22.08 -21.35 39.44
CA SER A 11 -20.99 -20.39 39.57
C SER A 11 -20.40 -20.13 38.19
N ILE A 12 -20.66 -18.95 37.63
CA ILE A 12 -20.02 -18.51 36.39
C ILE A 12 -18.62 -17.99 36.77
N LEU A 13 -17.63 -18.86 36.62
CA LEU A 13 -16.22 -18.49 36.60
C LEU A 13 -15.96 -17.73 35.29
N ALA A 14 -16.02 -16.41 35.33
CA ALA A 14 -15.57 -15.57 34.22
C ALA A 14 -14.03 -15.58 34.19
N VAL A 15 -13.47 -16.47 33.37
CA VAL A 15 -12.07 -16.41 32.98
C VAL A 15 -11.89 -15.16 32.12
N ALA A 16 -11.34 -14.11 32.71
CA ALA A 16 -10.89 -12.93 32.01
C ALA A 16 -9.68 -13.31 31.13
N CYS A 17 -9.94 -13.69 29.89
CA CYS A 17 -8.91 -13.73 28.85
C CYS A 17 -8.43 -12.30 28.61
N ALA A 18 -7.25 -11.98 29.13
CA ALA A 18 -6.46 -10.84 28.71
C ALA A 18 -5.96 -11.08 27.28
N ALA A 19 -6.84 -10.87 26.30
CA ALA A 19 -6.44 -10.69 24.91
C ALA A 19 -5.87 -9.27 24.79
N ALA A 20 -4.61 -9.17 24.38
CA ALA A 20 -3.96 -7.92 24.04
C ALA A 20 -4.91 -7.03 23.23
N GLY A 21 -5.16 -5.82 23.73
CA GLY A 21 -6.14 -4.88 23.20
C GLY A 21 -5.75 -4.36 21.83
N GLY A 22 -6.00 -5.16 20.79
CA GLY A 22 -6.20 -4.63 19.45
C GLY A 22 -7.53 -3.88 19.45
N ARG A 23 -7.50 -2.54 19.43
CA ARG A 23 -8.68 -1.77 19.09
C ARG A 23 -9.15 -2.24 17.72
N MET A 24 -10.25 -2.98 17.64
CA MET A 24 -10.89 -3.26 16.36
C MET A 24 -11.34 -1.92 15.79
N ALA A 25 -10.68 -1.48 14.73
CA ALA A 25 -11.10 -0.30 14.00
C ALA A 25 -12.46 -0.61 13.35
N THR A 26 -13.49 0.16 13.71
CA THR A 26 -14.85 -0.05 13.21
C THR A 26 -15.34 1.10 12.34
N SER A 27 -14.65 2.24 12.40
CA SER A 27 -14.96 3.42 11.59
C SER A 27 -13.77 3.84 10.72
N PRO A 28 -14.00 4.57 9.62
CA PRO A 28 -12.91 5.12 8.81
C PRO A 28 -11.92 5.97 9.62
N THR A 29 -12.40 6.69 10.64
CA THR A 29 -11.54 7.48 11.54
C THR A 29 -10.66 6.59 12.40
N ASP A 30 -11.19 5.48 12.93
CA ASP A 30 -10.39 4.52 13.69
C ASP A 30 -9.32 3.88 12.81
N HIS A 31 -9.66 3.50 11.57
CA HIS A 31 -8.71 2.96 10.61
C HIS A 31 -7.60 3.98 10.30
N MET A 32 -7.94 5.27 10.14
CA MET A 32 -6.93 6.32 9.97
C MET A 32 -6.02 6.41 11.20
N ALA A 33 -6.57 6.42 12.42
CA ALA A 33 -5.77 6.49 13.64
C ALA A 33 -4.80 5.31 13.78
N VAL A 34 -5.28 4.08 13.53
CA VAL A 34 -4.44 2.88 13.56
C VAL A 34 -3.37 2.93 12.47
N ALA A 35 -3.69 3.43 11.28
CA ALA A 35 -2.69 3.58 10.21
C ALA A 35 -1.56 4.55 10.59
N LEU A 36 -1.88 5.68 11.21
CA LEU A 36 -0.89 6.65 11.66
C LEU A 36 -0.01 6.07 12.77
N GLU A 37 -0.59 5.35 13.72
CA GLU A 37 0.17 4.66 14.77
C GLU A 37 1.11 3.57 14.18
N ALA A 38 0.64 2.83 13.18
CA ALA A 38 1.47 1.86 12.46
C ALA A 38 2.61 2.55 11.69
N LEU A 39 2.38 3.73 11.11
CA LEU A 39 3.44 4.52 10.46
C LEU A 39 4.52 4.97 11.44
N ASP A 40 4.12 5.44 12.62
CA ASP A 40 5.07 5.85 13.68
C ASP A 40 5.94 4.68 14.14
N ARG A 41 5.42 3.45 14.08
CA ARG A 41 6.14 2.20 14.37
C ARG A 41 6.88 1.61 13.16
N ASN A 42 6.84 2.28 12.01
CA ASN A 42 7.40 1.83 10.73
C ASN A 42 6.83 0.48 10.23
N GLU A 43 5.57 0.17 10.58
CA GLU A 43 4.81 -0.99 10.15
C GLU A 43 4.06 -0.69 8.84
N LEU A 44 4.80 -0.47 7.76
CA LEU A 44 4.26 0.00 6.47
C LEU A 44 3.14 -0.88 5.88
N PRO A 45 3.21 -2.23 5.91
CA PRO A 45 2.11 -3.06 5.41
C PRO A 45 0.81 -2.87 6.20
N THR A 46 0.91 -2.84 7.53
CA THR A 46 -0.23 -2.61 8.43
C THR A 46 -0.87 -1.26 8.16
N ALA A 47 -0.06 -0.20 8.07
CA ALA A 47 -0.53 1.14 7.75
C ALA A 47 -1.28 1.17 6.41
N LEU A 48 -0.72 0.53 5.39
CA LEU A 48 -1.33 0.47 4.05
C LEU A 48 -2.69 -0.22 4.07
N ASP A 49 -2.84 -1.35 4.76
CA ASP A 49 -4.12 -2.07 4.84
C ASP A 49 -5.21 -1.23 5.52
N HIS A 50 -4.88 -0.55 6.61
CA HIS A 50 -5.82 0.33 7.29
C HIS A 50 -6.19 1.55 6.44
N LEU A 51 -5.24 2.18 5.74
CA LEU A 51 -5.55 3.29 4.83
C LEU A 51 -6.42 2.85 3.65
N ARG A 52 -6.18 1.65 3.11
CA ARG A 52 -7.04 1.07 2.06
C ARG A 52 -8.46 0.85 2.57
N ALA A 53 -8.64 0.44 3.82
CA ALA A 53 -9.97 0.33 4.42
C ALA A 53 -10.68 1.70 4.47
N VAL A 54 -9.97 2.78 4.84
CA VAL A 54 -10.52 4.15 4.79
C VAL A 54 -10.95 4.52 3.37
N VAL A 55 -10.09 4.30 2.38
CA VAL A 55 -10.38 4.62 0.97
C VAL A 55 -11.56 3.81 0.43
N ALA A 56 -11.66 2.53 0.80
CA ALA A 56 -12.74 1.64 0.37
C ALA A 56 -14.10 2.04 0.96
N ALA A 57 -14.12 2.56 2.20
CA ALA A 57 -15.33 3.04 2.85
C ALA A 57 -15.89 4.34 2.24
N LYS A 58 -15.09 5.03 1.41
CA LYS A 58 -15.44 6.30 0.73
C LYS A 58 -16.15 7.32 1.65
N PRO A 59 -15.54 7.69 2.79
CA PRO A 59 -16.16 8.66 3.70
C PRO A 59 -16.29 10.06 3.09
N GLY A 60 -15.66 10.31 1.94
CA GLY A 60 -15.61 11.61 1.31
C GLY A 60 -14.73 12.62 2.06
N GLY A 61 -14.64 13.82 1.50
CA GLY A 61 -13.96 14.94 2.14
C GLY A 61 -12.45 14.73 2.32
N GLY A 62 -11.89 15.44 3.30
CA GLY A 62 -10.43 15.47 3.56
C GLY A 62 -9.86 14.15 4.05
N LEU A 63 -10.64 13.36 4.81
CA LEU A 63 -10.17 12.09 5.38
C LEU A 63 -9.84 11.06 4.29
N GLU A 64 -10.75 10.86 3.34
CA GLU A 64 -10.53 9.95 2.21
C GLU A 64 -9.34 10.41 1.35
N ARG A 65 -9.27 11.72 1.09
CA ARG A 65 -8.19 12.33 0.31
C ARG A 65 -6.83 12.11 0.94
N GLN A 66 -6.70 12.39 2.22
CA GLN A 66 -5.46 12.16 2.96
C GLN A 66 -5.09 10.68 2.99
N ALA A 67 -6.07 9.80 3.24
CA ALA A 67 -5.83 8.36 3.25
C ALA A 67 -5.31 7.85 1.92
N ARG A 68 -5.88 8.32 0.81
CA ARG A 68 -5.51 7.93 -0.54
C ARG A 68 -4.08 8.35 -0.90
N LEU A 69 -3.69 9.58 -0.56
CA LEU A 69 -2.31 10.07 -0.80
C LEU A 69 -1.29 9.30 0.04
N LEU A 70 -1.57 9.05 1.32
CA LEU A 70 -0.68 8.29 2.19
C LEU A 70 -0.55 6.84 1.70
N ALA A 71 -1.66 6.19 1.35
CA ALA A 71 -1.65 4.84 0.81
C ALA A 71 -0.86 4.76 -0.50
N ALA A 72 -1.02 5.74 -1.40
CA ALA A 72 -0.24 5.80 -2.63
C ALA A 72 1.27 5.94 -2.35
N ALA A 73 1.66 6.79 -1.40
CA ALA A 73 3.06 6.96 -1.02
C ALA A 73 3.66 5.68 -0.42
N ILE A 74 2.94 5.01 0.50
CA ILE A 74 3.40 3.76 1.13
C ILE A 74 3.50 2.61 0.13
N ALA A 75 2.57 2.54 -0.83
CA ALA A 75 2.61 1.54 -1.90
C ALA A 75 3.85 1.68 -2.80
N LEU A 76 4.45 2.88 -2.85
CA LEU A 76 5.65 3.19 -3.64
C LEU A 76 6.94 3.21 -2.80
N ASP A 77 6.85 3.13 -1.47
CA ASP A 77 8.02 3.21 -0.59
C ASP A 77 8.94 1.98 -0.78
N PRO A 78 10.23 2.16 -1.13
CA PRO A 78 11.16 1.03 -1.29
C PRO A 78 11.40 0.23 -0.01
N ARG A 79 11.14 0.82 1.17
CA ARG A 79 11.23 0.16 2.47
C ARG A 79 10.03 -0.74 2.75
N ASN A 80 8.93 -0.58 2.02
CA ASN A 80 7.76 -1.42 2.17
C ASN A 80 7.98 -2.77 1.46
N PRO A 81 8.04 -3.90 2.18
CA PRO A 81 8.17 -5.22 1.55
C PRO A 81 6.95 -5.58 0.71
N ALA A 82 5.78 -4.99 1.02
CA ALA A 82 4.52 -5.15 0.29
C ALA A 82 4.30 -4.04 -0.75
N ARG A 83 5.37 -3.40 -1.25
CA ARG A 83 5.27 -2.35 -2.28
C ARG A 83 4.55 -2.87 -3.52
N ASP A 84 3.68 -2.03 -4.08
CA ASP A 84 2.93 -2.30 -5.29
C ASP A 84 2.79 -1.02 -6.10
N PRO A 85 3.66 -0.81 -7.11
CA PRO A 85 3.56 0.35 -7.98
C PRO A 85 2.23 0.46 -8.72
N LYS A 86 1.56 -0.65 -9.06
CA LYS A 86 0.25 -0.59 -9.73
C LYS A 86 -0.79 0.03 -8.79
N LEU A 87 -0.84 -0.44 -7.54
CA LEU A 87 -1.71 0.12 -6.52
C LEU A 87 -1.41 1.61 -6.27
N GLY A 88 -0.12 1.98 -6.18
CA GLY A 88 0.31 3.38 -6.04
C GLY A 88 -0.21 4.27 -7.17
N ALA A 89 -0.09 3.81 -8.42
CA ALA A 89 -0.63 4.52 -9.59
C ALA A 89 -2.16 4.65 -9.52
N GLU A 90 -2.88 3.58 -9.17
CA GLU A 90 -4.35 3.60 -9.09
C GLU A 90 -4.87 4.57 -8.02
N LEU A 91 -4.27 4.55 -6.83
CA LEU A 91 -4.62 5.45 -5.74
C LEU A 91 -4.29 6.90 -6.11
N ALA A 92 -3.11 7.16 -6.67
CA ALA A 92 -2.71 8.50 -7.07
C ALA A 92 -3.62 9.07 -8.18
N ALA A 93 -3.96 8.27 -9.20
CA ALA A 93 -4.89 8.69 -10.25
C ALA A 93 -6.30 8.91 -9.71
N GLY A 94 -6.79 8.03 -8.83
CA GLY A 94 -8.09 8.18 -8.16
C GLY A 94 -8.18 9.45 -7.30
N HIS A 95 -7.05 9.95 -6.77
CA HIS A 95 -7.02 11.19 -5.98
C HIS A 95 -7.28 12.43 -6.83
N ARG A 96 -6.80 12.45 -8.08
CA ARG A 96 -6.93 13.61 -8.99
C ARG A 96 -8.38 13.97 -9.28
N ALA A 97 -9.29 12.98 -9.29
CA ALA A 97 -10.72 13.19 -9.47
C ALA A 97 -11.41 13.89 -8.27
N SER A 98 -10.76 13.90 -7.11
CA SER A 98 -11.33 14.38 -5.85
C SER A 98 -10.50 15.46 -5.16
N ALA A 99 -9.40 15.94 -5.75
CA ALA A 99 -8.46 16.83 -5.08
C ALA A 99 -9.14 18.11 -4.55
N GLY A 100 -8.96 18.38 -3.25
CA GLY A 100 -9.57 19.55 -2.60
C GLY A 100 -8.72 20.80 -2.75
N GLU A 101 -7.41 20.63 -2.86
CA GLU A 101 -6.42 21.70 -2.89
C GLU A 101 -5.46 21.54 -4.08
N PRO A 102 -4.91 22.64 -4.64
CA PRO A 102 -4.00 22.58 -5.79
C PRO A 102 -2.74 21.74 -5.53
N TRP A 103 -2.18 21.78 -4.32
CA TRP A 103 -0.96 21.05 -3.97
C TRP A 103 -1.20 19.52 -3.91
N GLU A 104 -2.41 19.09 -3.52
CA GLU A 104 -2.77 17.67 -3.47
C GLU A 104 -2.73 17.07 -4.89
N ALA A 105 -3.19 17.82 -5.88
CA ALA A 105 -3.18 17.39 -7.28
C ALA A 105 -1.75 17.24 -7.82
N VAL A 106 -0.84 18.16 -7.46
CA VAL A 106 0.59 18.08 -7.82
C VAL A 106 1.22 16.85 -7.19
N LEU A 107 1.00 16.62 -5.89
CA LEU A 107 1.53 15.47 -5.18
C LEU A 107 1.02 14.15 -5.79
N ALA A 108 -0.28 14.05 -6.04
CA ALA A 108 -0.89 12.90 -6.70
C ALA A 108 -0.27 12.66 -8.10
N GLN A 109 -0.03 13.71 -8.88
CA GLN A 109 0.61 13.60 -10.17
C GLN A 109 2.06 13.10 -10.08
N SER A 110 2.83 13.59 -9.11
CA SER A 110 4.21 13.13 -8.86
C SER A 110 4.25 11.66 -8.44
N LEU A 111 3.36 11.23 -7.54
CA LEU A 111 3.25 9.83 -7.12
C LEU A 111 2.83 8.92 -8.28
N TYR A 112 1.89 9.37 -9.12
CA TYR A 112 1.49 8.62 -10.30
C TYR A 112 2.65 8.47 -11.30
N ALA A 113 3.39 9.53 -11.59
CA ALA A 113 4.55 9.47 -12.48
C ALA A 113 5.64 8.54 -11.93
N LEU A 114 5.93 8.63 -10.62
CA LEU A 114 6.87 7.75 -9.94
C LEU A 114 6.44 6.27 -10.05
N ALA A 115 5.15 5.99 -9.88
CA ALA A 115 4.62 4.64 -10.04
C ALA A 115 4.86 4.09 -11.45
N LEU A 116 4.65 4.91 -12.49
CA LEU A 116 4.96 4.53 -13.88
C LEU A 116 6.45 4.26 -14.09
N ASP A 117 7.32 5.09 -13.52
CA ASP A 117 8.78 4.88 -13.59
C ASP A 117 9.23 3.58 -12.93
N LEU A 118 8.56 3.20 -11.84
CA LEU A 118 8.72 1.92 -11.14
C LEU A 118 8.08 0.74 -11.89
N GLY A 119 7.49 0.97 -13.06
CA GLY A 119 6.97 -0.07 -13.94
C GLY A 119 5.47 -0.36 -13.81
N ALA A 120 4.72 0.49 -13.10
CA ALA A 120 3.27 0.36 -13.01
C ALA A 120 2.62 0.40 -14.41
N ARG A 121 1.64 -0.46 -14.63
CA ARG A 121 0.77 -0.46 -15.80
C ARG A 121 -0.70 -0.38 -15.34
N PRO A 122 -1.16 0.82 -14.95
CA PRO A 122 -2.53 1.01 -14.49
C PRO A 122 -3.52 0.75 -15.63
N ASP A 123 -4.71 0.28 -15.29
CA ASP A 123 -5.75 -0.03 -16.26
C ASP A 123 -6.16 1.25 -17.03
N SER A 124 -6.48 1.13 -18.32
CA SER A 124 -6.74 2.28 -19.22
C SER A 124 -7.86 3.21 -18.72
N LYS A 125 -8.85 2.67 -17.98
CA LYS A 125 -9.93 3.45 -17.35
C LYS A 125 -9.43 4.42 -16.29
N VAL A 126 -8.35 4.05 -15.59
CA VAL A 126 -7.70 4.88 -14.56
C VAL A 126 -6.92 6.02 -15.20
N VAL A 127 -6.26 5.73 -16.35
CA VAL A 127 -5.51 6.72 -17.14
C VAL A 127 -6.41 7.79 -17.75
N GLN A 128 -7.60 7.42 -18.22
CA GLN A 128 -8.56 8.36 -18.83
C GLN A 128 -9.11 9.38 -17.83
N ASN A 129 -9.22 9.02 -16.55
CA ASN A 129 -9.65 9.94 -15.50
C ASN A 129 -8.54 10.91 -15.05
N ALA A 130 -7.31 10.74 -15.54
CA ALA A 130 -6.16 11.59 -15.25
C ALA A 130 -6.09 12.73 -16.29
N THR A 131 -7.02 13.69 -16.23
CA THR A 131 -7.31 14.73 -17.25
C THR A 131 -6.25 15.81 -17.47
N ALA A 132 -4.99 15.62 -17.06
CA ALA A 132 -3.91 16.50 -17.49
C ALA A 132 -2.73 15.67 -18.01
N PRO A 133 -2.12 16.09 -19.14
CA PRO A 133 -0.97 15.40 -19.70
C PRO A 133 0.12 15.30 -18.64
N LEU A 134 0.65 14.09 -18.48
CA LEU A 134 1.78 13.85 -17.59
C LEU A 134 2.99 14.60 -18.15
N PRO A 135 3.86 15.17 -17.30
CA PRO A 135 5.17 15.58 -17.76
C PRO A 135 5.86 14.35 -18.34
N THR A 136 6.29 14.44 -19.60
CA THR A 136 7.17 13.44 -20.19
C THR A 136 8.50 13.51 -19.45
N LEU A 137 8.79 12.49 -18.66
CA LEU A 137 10.10 12.36 -18.05
C LEU A 137 11.11 12.14 -19.17
N ALA A 138 12.06 13.07 -19.32
CA ALA A 138 13.06 13.07 -20.40
C ALA A 138 14.07 11.91 -20.31
N THR A 139 13.96 11.09 -19.27
CA THR A 139 14.87 9.99 -18.97
C THR A 139 14.22 8.65 -19.22
N ARG A 140 15.00 7.71 -19.75
CA ARG A 140 14.59 6.31 -19.97
C ARG A 140 14.05 5.73 -18.64
N PRO A 141 12.88 5.07 -18.62
CA PRO A 141 12.27 4.60 -17.37
C PRO A 141 13.23 3.71 -16.56
N LEU A 142 13.24 3.87 -15.24
CA LEU A 142 14.12 3.11 -14.33
C LEU A 142 13.91 1.61 -14.47
N ALA A 143 12.66 1.16 -14.63
CA ALA A 143 12.33 -0.25 -14.87
C ALA A 143 12.97 -0.82 -16.16
N THR A 144 13.19 0.00 -17.18
CA THR A 144 13.90 -0.42 -18.40
C THR A 144 15.40 -0.51 -18.13
N ARG A 145 15.96 0.46 -17.41
CA ARG A 145 17.37 0.43 -17.00
C ARG A 145 17.70 -0.76 -16.10
N LEU A 146 16.79 -1.13 -15.20
CA LEU A 146 16.94 -2.28 -14.32
C LEU A 146 17.01 -3.59 -15.12
N ARG A 147 16.10 -3.78 -16.08
CA ARG A 147 16.08 -4.97 -16.95
C ARG A 147 17.33 -5.07 -17.82
N ASP A 148 17.81 -3.94 -18.37
CA ASP A 148 19.05 -3.92 -19.15
C ASP A 148 20.26 -4.31 -18.27
N LEU A 149 20.30 -3.84 -17.03
CA LEU A 149 21.34 -4.22 -16.06
C LEU A 149 21.28 -5.70 -15.68
N GLU A 150 20.08 -6.24 -15.41
CA GLU A 150 19.88 -7.66 -15.12
C GLU A 150 20.34 -8.55 -16.30
N ALA A 151 20.04 -8.15 -17.53
CA ALA A 151 20.51 -8.85 -18.73
C ALA A 151 22.04 -8.80 -18.88
N THR A 152 22.65 -7.64 -18.57
CA THR A 152 24.11 -7.47 -18.60
C THR A 152 24.80 -8.37 -17.56
N VAL A 153 24.25 -8.44 -16.35
CA VAL A 153 24.77 -9.32 -15.28
C VAL A 153 24.68 -10.79 -15.70
N ALA A 154 23.55 -11.22 -16.27
CA ALA A 154 23.39 -12.59 -16.75
C ALA A 154 24.40 -12.94 -17.86
N GLN A 155 24.63 -12.03 -18.80
CA GLN A 155 25.63 -12.21 -19.85
C GLN A 155 27.05 -12.35 -19.29
N LEU A 156 27.45 -11.46 -18.37
CA LEU A 156 28.77 -11.50 -17.75
C LEU A 156 28.99 -12.78 -16.93
N GLN A 157 27.95 -13.29 -16.27
CA GLN A 157 28.02 -14.56 -15.56
C GLN A 157 28.27 -15.75 -16.50
N GLU A 158 27.63 -15.76 -17.67
CA GLU A 158 27.83 -16.81 -18.67
C GLU A 158 29.23 -16.74 -19.30
N GLU A 159 29.75 -15.53 -19.55
CA GLU A 159 31.12 -15.34 -20.03
C GLU A 159 32.15 -15.82 -18.98
N LEU A 160 31.96 -15.47 -17.71
CA LEU A 160 32.82 -15.94 -16.63
C LEU A 160 32.79 -17.47 -16.48
N LYS A 161 31.63 -18.09 -16.64
CA LYS A 161 31.50 -19.56 -16.62
C LYS A 161 32.28 -20.19 -17.77
N ARG A 162 32.11 -19.66 -19.00
CA ARG A 162 32.82 -20.15 -20.19
C ARG A 162 34.34 -20.02 -20.03
N ILE A 163 34.82 -18.88 -19.55
CA ILE A 163 36.24 -18.65 -19.29
C ILE A 163 36.78 -19.65 -18.24
N ARG A 164 36.03 -19.87 -17.15
CA ARG A 164 36.39 -20.87 -16.13
C ARG A 164 36.44 -22.29 -16.69
N GLU A 165 35.55 -22.67 -17.58
CA GLU A 165 35.57 -23.98 -18.24
C GLU A 165 36.76 -24.14 -19.19
N THR A 166 37.13 -23.09 -19.92
CA THR A 166 38.32 -23.10 -20.79
C THR A 166 39.65 -23.10 -20.04
N LEU A 167 39.67 -22.64 -18.78
CA LEU A 167 40.87 -22.54 -17.95
C LEU A 167 41.03 -23.71 -16.95
N LYS A 168 40.09 -24.67 -16.92
CA LYS A 168 40.26 -25.89 -16.12
C LYS A 168 41.33 -26.78 -16.79
N PRO A 169 42.46 -27.05 -16.13
CA PRO A 169 43.50 -27.93 -16.66
C PRO A 169 43.07 -29.40 -16.71
#